data_AF-A0A925WY07-F1
#
_entry.id   AF-A0A925WY07-F1
#
_cell.length_a   1.000
_cell.length_b   1.000
_cell.length_c   1.000
_cell.angle_alpha   90.00
_cell.angle_beta   90.00
_cell.angle_gamma   90.00
#
_symmetry.space_group_name_H-M   'P 1'
#
loop_
_entity.id
_entity.type
_entity.pdbx_description
1 polymer ?
#
loop_
_entity_poly.entity_id
_entity_poly.type
_entity_poly.pdbx_seq_one_letter_code
_entity_poly.pdbx_strand_id
1 'polypeptide(L)'
;MNWLLHSTAGTLTRVVIGCGILLTLMIVDLARNKSRATRWREYVFLLICVAVAIMYGMLNDQVTSRISWEYFYYGKELYEILGPQVPPDQLALSREAAKIGAMATWSVGLILGVAILIANNPRRDRPQLRFRALLKLLIPVIAITIVFAMGFGFAGSRGWLNRFGAEFQELWDTNLWRPRRFMTAWGAHLGGYAGGLIGGAWCVWRTWRLRKRATPTTSI
;
A
#
# COMPACT_ATOMS: atom_id res chain seq x y z
N MET A 1 -14.91 -5.05 -21.04
CA MET A 1 -13.82 -5.44 -20.11
C MET A 1 -13.03 -4.22 -19.59
N ASN A 2 -12.78 -3.20 -20.42
CA ASN A 2 -12.02 -1.99 -20.03
C ASN A 2 -12.59 -1.24 -18.82
N TRP A 3 -13.92 -1.12 -18.69
CA TRP A 3 -14.55 -0.46 -17.54
C TRP A 3 -14.16 -1.12 -16.20
N LEU A 4 -14.10 -2.45 -16.13
CA LEU A 4 -13.78 -3.16 -14.89
C LEU A 4 -12.31 -2.98 -14.48
N LEU A 5 -11.41 -2.86 -15.46
CA LEU A 5 -9.97 -2.80 -15.24
C LEU A 5 -9.44 -1.36 -15.04
N HIS A 6 -10.04 -0.37 -15.71
CA HIS A 6 -9.51 0.99 -15.79
C HIS A 6 -10.40 2.06 -15.17
N SER A 7 -11.69 1.80 -14.90
CA SER A 7 -12.55 2.80 -14.27
C SER A 7 -12.49 2.76 -12.74
N THR A 8 -12.70 3.92 -12.11
CA THR A 8 -12.85 4.06 -10.65
C THR A 8 -13.96 3.15 -10.10
N ALA A 9 -15.10 3.07 -10.82
CA ALA A 9 -16.20 2.18 -10.47
C ALA A 9 -15.80 0.70 -10.56
N GLY A 10 -15.01 0.34 -11.57
CA GLY A 10 -14.43 -1.00 -11.72
C GLY A 10 -13.48 -1.36 -10.59
N THR A 11 -12.64 -0.43 -10.12
CA THR A 11 -11.75 -0.68 -8.98
C THR A 11 -12.49 -0.86 -7.67
N LEU A 12 -13.47 0.01 -7.35
CA LEU A 12 -14.30 -0.17 -6.17
C LEU A 12 -15.00 -1.54 -6.21
N THR A 13 -15.53 -1.90 -7.38
CA THR A 13 -16.15 -3.21 -7.61
C THR A 13 -15.17 -4.35 -7.33
N ARG A 14 -13.92 -4.28 -7.82
CA ARG A 14 -12.87 -5.28 -7.53
C ARG A 14 -12.54 -5.39 -6.05
N VAL A 15 -12.42 -4.26 -5.34
CA VAL A 15 -12.17 -4.25 -3.88
C VAL A 15 -13.32 -4.88 -3.13
N VAL A 16 -14.56 -4.48 -3.43
CA VAL A 16 -15.77 -5.01 -2.79
C VAL A 16 -15.92 -6.49 -3.05
N ILE A 17 -15.72 -6.95 -4.29
CA ILE A 17 -15.75 -8.37 -4.65
C ILE A 17 -14.65 -9.13 -3.91
N GLY A 18 -13.41 -8.64 -3.92
CA GLY A 18 -12.28 -9.29 -3.25
C GLY A 18 -12.51 -9.44 -1.74
N CYS A 19 -12.90 -8.36 -1.06
CA CYS A 19 -13.25 -8.40 0.36
C CYS A 19 -14.48 -9.28 0.62
N GLY A 20 -15.50 -9.23 -0.26
CA GLY A 20 -16.70 -10.05 -0.18
C GLY A 20 -16.41 -11.55 -0.29
N ILE A 21 -15.50 -11.95 -1.17
CA ILE A 21 -15.02 -13.34 -1.29
C ILE A 21 -14.37 -13.78 0.02
N LEU A 22 -13.44 -12.98 0.56
CA LEU A 22 -12.75 -13.31 1.82
C LEU A 22 -13.72 -13.40 3.01
N LEU A 23 -14.69 -12.49 3.10
CA LEU A 23 -15.73 -12.50 4.13
C LEU A 23 -16.65 -13.71 3.99
N THR A 24 -17.05 -14.06 2.77
CA THR A 24 -17.89 -15.22 2.50
C THR A 24 -17.17 -16.51 2.89
N LEU A 25 -15.89 -16.66 2.51
CA LEU A 25 -15.06 -17.80 2.92
C LEU A 25 -14.93 -17.89 4.44
N MET A 26 -14.78 -16.76 5.12
CA MET A 26 -14.74 -16.69 6.58
C MET A 26 -16.07 -17.15 7.21
N ILE A 27 -17.21 -16.64 6.74
CA ILE A 27 -18.54 -16.99 7.26
C ILE A 27 -18.81 -18.48 7.02
N VAL A 28 -18.49 -19.00 5.84
CA VAL A 28 -18.69 -20.42 5.50
C VAL A 28 -17.79 -21.32 6.34
N ASP A 29 -16.52 -20.96 6.57
CA ASP A 29 -15.61 -21.71 7.45
C ASP A 29 -16.13 -21.75 8.89
N LEU A 30 -16.56 -20.60 9.42
CA LEU A 30 -17.15 -20.50 10.76
C LEU A 30 -18.45 -21.32 10.88
N ALA A 31 -19.33 -21.25 9.90
CA ALA A 31 -20.60 -21.97 9.89
C ALA A 31 -20.41 -23.48 9.83
N ARG A 32 -19.47 -23.96 9.01
CA ARG A 32 -19.20 -25.40 8.82
C ARG A 32 -18.40 -25.99 9.99
N ASN A 33 -17.39 -25.29 10.48
CA ASN A 33 -16.43 -25.86 11.42
C ASN A 33 -16.69 -25.45 12.89
N LYS A 34 -17.56 -24.46 13.15
CA LYS A 34 -17.93 -23.96 14.49
C LYS A 34 -16.68 -23.73 15.37
N SER A 35 -16.59 -24.41 16.52
CA SER A 35 -15.45 -24.31 17.45
C SER A 35 -14.13 -24.87 16.91
N ARG A 36 -14.16 -25.61 15.79
CA ARG A 36 -12.97 -26.15 15.10
C ARG A 36 -12.50 -25.25 13.94
N ALA A 37 -13.16 -24.12 13.67
CA ALA A 37 -12.75 -23.21 12.62
C ALA A 37 -11.40 -22.56 12.96
N THR A 38 -10.36 -22.87 12.19
CA THR A 38 -8.99 -22.35 12.40
C THR A 38 -8.62 -21.26 11.40
N ARG A 39 -9.26 -21.22 10.23
CA ARG A 39 -8.84 -20.37 9.09
C ARG A 39 -9.46 -18.98 9.11
N TRP A 40 -10.55 -18.74 9.83
CA TRP A 40 -11.16 -17.40 9.96
C TRP A 40 -10.14 -16.31 10.36
N ARG A 41 -9.14 -16.66 11.18
CA ARG A 41 -8.07 -15.73 11.59
C ARG A 41 -7.18 -15.30 10.44
N GLU A 42 -6.98 -16.16 9.45
CA GLU A 42 -6.21 -15.87 8.24
C GLU A 42 -6.98 -14.90 7.34
N TYR A 43 -8.29 -15.08 7.17
CA TYR A 43 -9.11 -14.12 6.42
C TYR A 43 -9.15 -12.75 7.09
N VAL A 44 -9.30 -12.70 8.41
CA VAL A 44 -9.21 -11.45 9.18
C VAL A 44 -7.82 -10.81 9.03
N PHE A 45 -6.74 -11.61 9.00
CA PHE A 45 -5.39 -11.09 8.73
C PHE A 45 -5.33 -10.36 7.40
N LEU A 46 -5.80 -11.02 6.33
CA LEU A 46 -5.78 -10.47 4.98
C LEU A 46 -6.58 -9.18 4.88
N LEU A 47 -7.77 -9.14 5.48
CA LEU A 47 -8.59 -7.93 5.54
C LEU A 47 -7.88 -6.79 6.28
N ILE A 48 -7.18 -7.08 7.38
CA ILE A 48 -6.37 -6.08 8.09
C ILE A 48 -5.22 -5.59 7.22
N CYS A 49 -4.50 -6.47 6.52
CA CYS A 49 -3.41 -6.06 5.62
C CYS A 49 -3.93 -5.17 4.47
N VAL A 50 -5.08 -5.51 3.89
CA VAL A 50 -5.75 -4.67 2.88
C VAL A 50 -6.15 -3.32 3.46
N ALA A 51 -6.80 -3.30 4.62
CA ALA A 51 -7.24 -2.07 5.28
C ALA A 51 -6.05 -1.16 5.64
N VAL A 52 -4.97 -1.72 6.18
CA VAL A 52 -3.74 -0.98 6.50
C VAL A 52 -3.12 -0.38 5.23
N ALA A 53 -3.04 -1.13 4.13
CA ALA A 53 -2.50 -0.63 2.87
C ALA A 53 -3.37 0.50 2.30
N ILE A 54 -4.70 0.32 2.28
CA ILE A 54 -5.66 1.36 1.86
C ILE A 54 -5.49 2.64 2.70
N MET A 55 -5.46 2.51 4.02
CA MET A 55 -5.28 3.67 4.92
C MET A 55 -3.96 4.39 4.64
N TYR A 56 -2.87 3.65 4.46
CA TYR A 56 -1.58 4.25 4.08
C TYR A 56 -1.69 5.00 2.74
N GLY A 57 -2.24 4.37 1.70
CA GLY A 57 -2.39 5.01 0.39
C GLY A 57 -3.24 6.28 0.44
N MET A 58 -4.39 6.21 1.12
CA MET A 58 -5.25 7.38 1.33
C MET A 58 -4.51 8.51 2.05
N LEU A 59 -3.83 8.22 3.16
CA LEU A 59 -3.13 9.23 3.94
C LEU A 59 -1.94 9.83 3.19
N ASN A 60 -1.17 9.00 2.48
CA ASN A 60 -0.08 9.46 1.64
C ASN A 60 -0.58 10.42 0.56
N ASP A 61 -1.70 10.09 -0.09
CA ASP A 61 -2.28 10.91 -1.16
C ASP A 61 -2.92 12.19 -0.62
N GLN A 62 -3.44 12.15 0.60
CA GLN A 62 -3.90 13.34 1.32
C GLN A 62 -2.74 14.29 1.65
N VAL A 63 -1.58 13.78 2.04
CA VAL A 63 -0.41 14.62 2.32
C VAL A 63 0.17 15.16 1.01
N THR A 64 0.37 14.30 0.03
CA THR A 64 1.02 14.68 -1.24
C THR A 64 0.15 15.60 -2.09
N SER A 65 -1.18 15.50 -2.06
CA SER A 65 -2.08 16.43 -2.77
C SER A 65 -2.03 17.85 -2.19
N ARG A 66 -1.70 18.00 -0.90
CA ARG A 66 -1.44 19.31 -0.28
C ARG A 66 -0.06 19.86 -0.63
N ILE A 67 0.92 18.99 -0.89
CA ILE A 67 2.26 19.40 -1.34
C ILE A 67 2.19 19.88 -2.79
N SER A 68 1.59 19.10 -3.69
CA SER A 68 1.42 19.43 -5.10
C SER A 68 0.08 18.94 -5.60
N TRP A 69 -0.82 19.89 -5.89
CA TRP A 69 -2.04 19.59 -6.61
C TRP A 69 -1.74 19.26 -8.08
N GLU A 70 -0.66 19.80 -8.65
CA GLU A 70 -0.23 19.58 -10.03
C GLU A 70 0.13 18.10 -10.28
N TYR A 71 0.76 17.44 -9.30
CA TYR A 71 1.06 16.01 -9.36
C TYR A 71 -0.19 15.17 -9.58
N PHE A 72 -1.28 15.51 -8.89
CA PHE A 72 -2.54 14.78 -9.02
C PHE A 72 -3.33 15.22 -10.26
N TYR A 73 -3.37 16.53 -10.51
CA TYR A 73 -4.12 17.10 -11.61
C TYR A 73 -3.56 16.66 -12.97
N TYR A 74 -2.24 16.81 -13.19
CA TYR A 74 -1.58 16.41 -14.43
C TYR A 74 -1.03 14.98 -14.36
N GLY A 75 -0.26 14.65 -13.32
CA GLY A 75 0.44 13.37 -13.22
C GLY A 75 -0.43 12.16 -12.88
N LYS A 76 -1.66 12.39 -12.40
CA LYS A 76 -2.69 11.36 -12.17
C LYS A 76 -3.98 11.63 -12.94
N GLU A 77 -3.91 12.55 -13.91
CA GLU A 77 -5.00 12.83 -14.86
C GLU A 77 -6.32 13.25 -14.20
N LEU A 78 -6.29 13.83 -12.98
CA LEU A 78 -7.52 14.30 -12.32
C LEU A 78 -8.18 15.49 -13.04
N TYR A 79 -7.50 16.12 -14.00
CA TYR A 79 -8.12 17.13 -14.88
C TYR A 79 -9.34 16.58 -15.66
N GLU A 80 -9.36 15.27 -15.96
CA GLU A 80 -10.50 14.63 -16.64
C GLU A 80 -11.76 14.60 -15.78
N ILE A 81 -11.59 14.58 -14.45
CA ILE A 81 -12.67 14.47 -13.47
C ILE A 81 -13.05 15.84 -12.91
N LEU A 82 -12.06 16.68 -12.62
CA LEU A 82 -12.24 17.98 -11.96
C LEU A 82 -12.54 19.11 -12.96
N GLY A 83 -12.39 18.84 -14.25
CA GLY A 83 -12.56 19.84 -15.30
C GLY A 83 -11.38 20.80 -15.40
N PRO A 84 -11.45 21.81 -16.28
CA PRO A 84 -10.30 22.63 -16.68
C PRO A 84 -9.90 23.73 -15.67
N GLN A 85 -10.62 23.88 -14.57
CA GLN A 85 -10.38 24.97 -13.62
C GLN A 85 -9.07 24.76 -12.85
N VAL A 86 -8.19 25.77 -12.90
CA VAL A 86 -6.89 25.75 -12.22
C VAL A 86 -6.69 26.99 -11.32
N PRO A 87 -6.25 26.82 -10.05
CA PRO A 87 -6.13 25.55 -9.35
C PRO A 87 -7.52 24.90 -9.14
N PRO A 88 -7.61 23.56 -9.08
CA PRO A 88 -8.87 22.86 -8.86
C PRO A 88 -9.39 23.08 -7.44
N ASP A 89 -10.68 22.82 -7.21
CA ASP A 89 -11.25 22.80 -5.87
C ASP A 89 -10.47 21.82 -4.97
N GLN A 90 -9.93 22.33 -3.88
CA GLN A 90 -9.00 21.57 -3.03
C GLN A 90 -9.69 20.41 -2.32
N LEU A 91 -10.97 20.56 -1.96
CA LEU A 91 -11.73 19.51 -1.30
C LEU A 91 -12.06 18.37 -2.27
N ALA A 92 -12.50 18.69 -3.49
CA ALA A 92 -12.73 17.73 -4.55
C ALA A 92 -11.43 16.98 -4.90
N LEU A 93 -10.33 17.70 -5.13
CA LEU A 93 -9.01 17.11 -5.39
C LEU A 93 -8.58 16.16 -4.27
N SER A 94 -8.69 16.59 -3.02
CA SER A 94 -8.33 15.78 -1.84
C SER A 94 -9.15 14.48 -1.77
N ARG A 95 -10.45 14.54 -2.07
CA ARG A 95 -11.32 13.35 -2.11
C ARG A 95 -10.91 12.39 -3.23
N GLU A 96 -10.66 12.89 -4.43
CA GLU A 96 -10.25 12.04 -5.56
C GLU A 96 -8.84 11.46 -5.36
N ALA A 97 -7.91 12.24 -4.81
CA ALA A 97 -6.58 11.77 -4.42
C ALA A 97 -6.67 10.61 -3.41
N ALA A 98 -7.50 10.73 -2.37
CA ALA A 98 -7.68 9.64 -1.41
C ALA A 98 -8.23 8.36 -2.08
N LYS A 99 -9.15 8.49 -3.04
CA LYS A 99 -9.65 7.33 -3.81
C LYS A 99 -8.54 6.68 -4.62
N ILE A 100 -7.70 7.47 -5.31
CA ILE A 100 -6.53 6.97 -6.05
C ILE A 100 -5.60 6.20 -5.11
N GLY A 101 -5.28 6.75 -3.95
CA GLY A 101 -4.42 6.11 -2.96
C GLY A 101 -4.98 4.78 -2.48
N ALA A 102 -6.29 4.70 -2.22
CA ALA A 102 -6.95 3.44 -1.87
C ALA A 102 -6.89 2.41 -3.02
N MET A 103 -7.17 2.86 -4.25
CA MET A 103 -7.16 2.03 -5.46
C MET A 103 -5.76 1.48 -5.78
N ALA A 104 -4.72 2.24 -5.51
CA ALA A 104 -3.34 1.85 -5.79
C ALA A 104 -2.80 0.80 -4.80
N THR A 105 -3.32 0.78 -3.55
CA THR A 105 -2.65 0.06 -2.45
C THR A 105 -3.38 -1.18 -1.96
N TRP A 106 -4.68 -1.36 -2.24
CA TRP A 106 -5.46 -2.50 -1.72
C TRP A 106 -4.86 -3.87 -2.12
N SER A 107 -4.46 -4.03 -3.39
CA SER A 107 -3.93 -5.29 -3.91
C SER A 107 -2.55 -5.59 -3.33
N VAL A 108 -1.74 -4.55 -3.07
CA VAL A 108 -0.45 -4.67 -2.39
C VAL A 108 -0.64 -5.20 -0.98
N GLY A 109 -1.62 -4.68 -0.24
CA GLY A 109 -1.99 -5.19 1.08
C GLY A 109 -2.38 -6.66 1.06
N LEU A 110 -3.18 -7.07 0.08
CA LEU A 110 -3.57 -8.46 -0.10
C LEU A 110 -2.37 -9.37 -0.42
N ILE A 111 -1.55 -8.99 -1.40
CA ILE A 111 -0.36 -9.75 -1.82
C ILE A 111 0.60 -9.92 -0.65
N LEU A 112 0.89 -8.85 0.10
CA LEU A 112 1.75 -8.90 1.27
C LEU A 112 1.16 -9.78 2.38
N GLY A 113 -0.15 -9.65 2.64
CA GLY A 113 -0.85 -10.50 3.61
C GLY A 113 -0.72 -11.98 3.28
N VAL A 114 -0.93 -12.35 2.01
CA VAL A 114 -0.76 -13.73 1.51
C VAL A 114 0.69 -14.19 1.68
N ALA A 115 1.67 -13.37 1.29
CA ALA A 115 3.09 -13.70 1.43
C ALA A 115 3.49 -13.96 2.90
N ILE A 116 3.00 -13.14 3.84
CA ILE A 116 3.23 -13.33 5.28
C ILE A 116 2.58 -14.63 5.78
N LEU A 117 1.34 -14.94 5.35
CA LEU A 117 0.67 -16.18 5.74
C LEU A 117 1.39 -17.42 5.21
N ILE A 118 1.85 -17.40 3.95
CA ILE A 118 2.67 -18.46 3.37
C ILE A 118 3.96 -18.64 4.18
N ALA A 119 4.64 -17.53 4.52
CA ALA A 119 5.83 -17.55 5.36
C ALA A 119 5.55 -18.03 6.80
N ASN A 120 4.30 -17.93 7.26
CA ASN A 120 3.85 -18.38 8.58
C ASN A 120 3.27 -19.80 8.59
N ASN A 121 3.05 -20.43 7.43
CA ASN A 121 2.41 -21.74 7.31
C ASN A 121 3.15 -22.83 8.11
N PRO A 122 2.51 -23.55 9.06
CA PRO A 122 3.17 -24.51 9.96
C PRO A 122 3.97 -25.59 9.22
N ARG A 123 5.10 -26.01 9.81
CA ARG A 123 5.93 -27.13 9.35
C ARG A 123 6.39 -27.94 10.57
N ARG A 124 6.78 -29.20 10.35
CA ARG A 124 7.24 -30.12 11.42
C ARG A 124 8.30 -29.51 12.34
N ASP A 125 9.20 -28.71 11.77
CA ASP A 125 10.33 -28.09 12.47
C ASP A 125 10.09 -26.61 12.82
N ARG A 126 8.91 -26.05 12.52
CA ARG A 126 8.63 -24.60 12.67
C ARG A 126 7.16 -24.37 13.02
N PRO A 127 6.81 -24.12 14.28
CA PRO A 127 5.44 -23.79 14.64
C PRO A 127 4.99 -22.47 13.99
N GLN A 128 3.69 -22.28 13.89
CA GLN A 128 3.09 -21.04 13.40
C GLN A 128 3.22 -19.93 14.46
N LEU A 129 3.53 -18.70 14.04
CA LEU A 129 3.49 -17.55 14.95
C LEU A 129 2.05 -17.19 15.28
N ARG A 130 1.84 -16.75 16.53
CA ARG A 130 0.56 -16.18 16.97
C ARG A 130 0.20 -14.96 16.13
N PHE A 131 -1.07 -14.80 15.83
CA PHE A 131 -1.61 -13.67 15.06
C PHE A 131 -1.17 -12.29 15.57
N ARG A 132 -1.19 -12.08 16.89
CA ARG A 132 -0.72 -10.83 17.51
C ARG A 132 0.76 -10.52 17.19
N ALA A 133 1.58 -11.54 16.99
CA ALA A 133 2.98 -11.34 16.59
C ALA A 133 3.08 -10.87 15.14
N LEU A 134 2.26 -11.41 14.23
CA LEU A 134 2.22 -10.96 12.84
C LEU A 134 1.77 -9.50 12.74
N LEU A 135 0.71 -9.11 13.47
CA LEU A 135 0.23 -7.73 13.48
C LEU A 135 1.31 -6.74 13.95
N LYS A 136 2.10 -7.12 14.96
CA LYS A 136 3.24 -6.30 15.42
C LYS A 136 4.31 -6.13 14.34
N LEU A 137 4.47 -7.09 13.43
CA LEU A 137 5.42 -6.98 12.32
C LEU A 137 4.96 -6.02 11.22
N LEU A 138 3.67 -5.64 11.17
CA LEU A 138 3.20 -4.63 10.23
C LEU A 138 3.65 -3.20 10.61
N ILE A 139 3.90 -2.94 11.90
CA ILE A 139 4.30 -1.60 12.37
C ILE A 139 5.63 -1.17 11.72
N PRO A 140 6.71 -1.99 11.73
CA PRO A 140 7.93 -1.61 11.04
C PRO A 140 7.79 -1.53 9.51
N VAL A 141 6.86 -2.28 8.89
CA VAL A 141 6.58 -2.15 7.44
C VAL A 141 6.12 -0.73 7.13
N ILE A 142 5.13 -0.23 7.89
CA ILE A 142 4.61 1.12 7.73
C ILE A 142 5.72 2.14 8.02
N ALA A 143 6.48 1.95 9.09
CA ALA A 143 7.58 2.86 9.44
C ALA A 143 8.64 2.95 8.34
N ILE A 144 9.11 1.81 7.81
CA ILE A 144 10.04 1.76 6.68
C ILE A 144 9.44 2.48 5.47
N THR A 145 8.17 2.21 5.16
CA THR A 145 7.48 2.84 4.03
C THR A 145 7.42 4.36 4.16
N ILE A 146 7.07 4.88 5.34
CA ILE A 146 7.03 6.32 5.63
C ILE A 146 8.43 6.94 5.53
N VAL A 147 9.45 6.30 6.09
CA VAL A 147 10.84 6.81 6.04
C VAL A 147 11.33 6.92 4.60
N PHE A 148 11.06 5.92 3.76
CA PHE A 148 11.43 5.99 2.34
C PHE A 148 10.62 7.05 1.58
N ALA A 149 9.31 7.16 1.83
CA ALA A 149 8.49 8.20 1.24
C ALA A 149 9.01 9.61 1.60
N MET A 150 9.36 9.84 2.87
CA MET A 150 9.95 11.11 3.30
C MET A 150 11.32 11.35 2.66
N GLY A 151 12.20 10.34 2.64
CA GLY A 151 13.54 10.45 2.07
C GLY A 151 13.53 10.75 0.57
N PHE A 152 12.68 10.06 -0.20
CA PHE A 152 12.55 10.31 -1.63
C PHE A 152 11.79 11.61 -1.92
N GLY A 153 10.79 11.97 -1.12
CA GLY A 153 10.14 13.27 -1.21
C GLY A 153 11.15 14.41 -1.00
N PHE A 154 12.02 14.28 0.00
CA PHE A 154 13.12 15.22 0.20
C PHE A 154 14.09 15.24 -0.99
N ALA A 155 14.51 14.09 -1.51
CA ALA A 155 15.36 14.03 -2.70
C ALA A 155 14.72 14.71 -3.92
N GLY A 156 13.41 14.54 -4.11
CA GLY A 156 12.62 15.23 -5.14
C GLY A 156 12.60 16.74 -4.94
N SER A 157 12.43 17.22 -3.70
CA SER A 157 12.48 18.65 -3.39
C SER A 157 13.82 19.31 -3.72
N ARG A 158 14.91 18.53 -3.73
CA ARG A 158 16.27 18.95 -4.07
C ARG A 158 16.61 18.80 -5.55
N GLY A 159 15.69 18.29 -6.38
CA GLY A 159 15.94 18.02 -7.80
C GLY A 159 16.85 16.81 -8.05
N TRP A 160 17.19 16.04 -7.02
CA TRP A 160 18.05 14.86 -7.16
C TRP A 160 17.40 13.74 -7.96
N LEU A 161 16.09 13.83 -8.21
CA LEU A 161 15.34 12.86 -8.99
C LEU A 161 15.16 13.30 -10.46
N ASN A 162 15.55 14.52 -10.85
CA ASN A 162 15.33 15.01 -12.21
C ASN A 162 16.20 14.27 -13.24
N ARG A 163 17.35 13.76 -12.80
CA ARG A 163 18.26 12.90 -13.58
C ARG A 163 17.66 11.57 -14.03
N PHE A 164 16.44 11.22 -13.59
CA PHE A 164 15.75 10.01 -14.07
C PHE A 164 15.07 10.18 -15.43
N GLY A 165 14.98 11.39 -15.99
CA GLY A 165 14.44 11.60 -17.34
C GLY A 165 14.60 13.03 -17.85
N ALA A 166 14.81 13.18 -19.16
CA ALA A 166 14.97 14.49 -19.80
C ALA A 166 13.76 15.40 -19.56
N GLU A 167 12.55 14.85 -19.55
CA GLU A 167 11.31 15.60 -19.27
C GLU A 167 11.27 16.18 -17.85
N PHE A 168 11.78 15.46 -16.84
CA PHE A 168 11.85 16.00 -15.47
C PHE A 168 12.91 17.08 -15.33
N GLN A 169 14.01 16.96 -16.08
CA GLN A 169 15.03 17.99 -16.16
C GLN A 169 14.45 19.25 -16.83
N GLU A 170 13.75 19.10 -17.96
CA GLU A 170 13.08 20.20 -18.65
C GLU A 170 12.02 20.87 -17.77
N LEU A 171 11.14 20.10 -17.13
CA LEU A 171 10.14 20.61 -16.18
C LEU A 171 10.78 21.43 -15.06
N TRP A 172 11.96 21.00 -14.59
CA TRP A 172 12.71 21.72 -13.57
C TRP A 172 13.33 23.01 -14.10
N ASP A 173 14.02 22.94 -15.24
CA ASP A 173 14.77 24.06 -15.81
C ASP A 173 13.84 25.16 -16.34
N THR A 174 12.71 24.77 -16.92
CA THR A 174 11.65 25.70 -17.37
C THR A 174 10.76 26.20 -16.24
N ASN A 175 10.95 25.69 -15.01
CA ASN A 175 10.12 25.97 -13.84
C ASN A 175 8.62 25.69 -14.08
N LEU A 176 8.32 24.69 -14.91
CA LEU A 176 6.95 24.32 -15.26
C LEU A 176 6.26 23.68 -14.04
N TRP A 177 5.06 24.14 -13.71
CA TRP A 177 4.19 23.56 -12.67
C TRP A 177 4.79 23.46 -11.26
N ARG A 178 5.63 24.42 -10.87
CA ARG A 178 6.27 24.44 -9.54
C ARG A 178 7.04 23.11 -9.30
N PRO A 179 8.07 22.83 -10.11
CA PRO A 179 8.67 21.51 -10.26
C PRO A 179 9.17 20.92 -8.94
N ARG A 180 9.65 21.77 -8.01
CA ARG A 180 10.02 21.34 -6.65
C ARG A 180 8.89 20.62 -5.90
N ARG A 181 7.68 21.18 -5.92
CA ARG A 181 6.52 20.61 -5.23
C ARG A 181 6.05 19.35 -5.94
N PHE A 182 5.98 19.39 -7.27
CA PHE A 182 5.64 18.23 -8.09
C PHE A 182 6.61 17.06 -7.82
N MET A 183 7.92 17.30 -7.90
CA MET A 183 8.95 16.28 -7.67
C MET A 183 9.00 15.81 -6.21
N THR A 184 8.61 16.65 -5.25
CA THR A 184 8.45 16.21 -3.85
C THR A 184 7.32 15.18 -3.72
N ALA A 185 6.16 15.44 -4.33
CA ALA A 185 5.04 14.50 -4.31
C ALA A 185 5.38 13.22 -5.09
N TRP A 186 5.91 13.34 -6.31
CA TRP A 186 6.35 12.21 -7.13
C TRP A 186 7.40 11.36 -6.40
N GLY A 187 8.39 12.01 -5.80
CA GLY A 187 9.42 11.35 -5.00
C GLY A 187 8.82 10.61 -3.80
N ALA A 188 7.88 11.22 -3.07
CA ALA A 188 7.22 10.56 -1.95
C ALA A 188 6.49 9.28 -2.36
N HIS A 189 5.81 9.28 -3.51
CA HIS A 189 5.18 8.08 -4.08
C HIS A 189 6.20 7.00 -4.45
N LEU A 190 7.29 7.39 -5.13
CA LEU A 190 8.37 6.46 -5.47
C LEU A 190 9.01 5.83 -4.23
N GLY A 191 9.25 6.64 -3.20
CA GLY A 191 9.72 6.18 -1.89
C GLY A 191 8.72 5.25 -1.21
N GLY A 192 7.42 5.54 -1.28
CA GLY A 192 6.37 4.66 -0.80
C GLY A 192 6.41 3.27 -1.45
N TYR A 193 6.60 3.20 -2.77
CA TYR A 193 6.74 1.90 -3.46
C TYR A 193 7.99 1.15 -3.03
N ALA A 194 9.15 1.81 -3.00
CA ALA A 194 10.41 1.20 -2.59
C ALA A 194 10.37 0.73 -1.13
N GLY A 195 9.89 1.58 -0.23
CA GLY A 195 9.75 1.29 1.19
C GLY A 195 8.72 0.20 1.48
N GLY A 196 7.60 0.17 0.76
CA GLY A 196 6.60 -0.89 0.86
C GLY A 196 7.15 -2.25 0.44
N LEU A 197 7.90 -2.29 -0.66
CA LEU A 197 8.57 -3.51 -1.13
C LEU A 197 9.63 -4.00 -0.13
N ILE A 198 10.53 -3.12 0.32
CA ILE A 198 11.60 -3.44 1.26
C ILE A 198 11.03 -3.85 2.62
N GLY A 199 10.07 -3.08 3.14
CA GLY A 199 9.39 -3.37 4.40
C GLY A 199 8.62 -4.69 4.34
N GLY A 200 7.91 -4.95 3.24
CA GLY A 200 7.21 -6.21 3.00
C GLY A 200 8.15 -7.42 2.97
N ALA A 201 9.23 -7.34 2.19
CA ALA A 201 10.26 -8.37 2.12
C ALA A 201 10.91 -8.63 3.49
N TRP A 202 11.24 -7.55 4.21
CA TRP A 202 11.75 -7.63 5.59
C TRP A 202 10.76 -8.34 6.52
N CYS A 203 9.46 -8.04 6.44
CA CYS A 203 8.43 -8.64 7.29
C CYS A 203 8.27 -10.14 7.02
N VAL A 204 8.28 -10.54 5.75
CA VAL A 204 8.25 -11.95 5.31
C VAL A 204 9.48 -12.69 5.84
N TRP A 205 10.68 -12.14 5.63
CA TRP A 205 11.92 -12.69 6.15
C TRP A 205 11.91 -12.80 7.68
N ARG A 206 11.44 -11.75 8.38
CA ARG A 206 11.39 -11.70 9.84
C ARG A 206 10.41 -12.73 10.41
N THR A 207 9.26 -12.90 9.77
CA THR A 207 8.28 -13.95 10.10
C THR A 207 8.96 -15.32 10.06
N TRP A 208 9.68 -15.63 8.98
CA TRP A 208 10.41 -16.89 8.85
C TRP A 208 11.51 -17.07 9.91
N ARG A 209 12.27 -16.01 10.22
CA ARG A 209 13.33 -16.06 11.24
C ARG A 209 12.79 -16.27 12.65
N LEU A 210 11.68 -15.64 13.01
CA LEU A 210 11.06 -15.79 14.33
C LEU A 210 10.54 -17.20 14.55
N ARG A 211 9.99 -17.84 13.50
CA ARG A 211 9.55 -19.23 13.57
C ARG A 211 10.68 -20.21 13.87
N LYS A 212 11.85 -20.00 13.27
CA LYS A 212 13.04 -20.84 13.53
C LYS A 212 13.47 -20.83 15.00
N ARG A 213 13.26 -19.73 15.71
CA ARG A 213 13.62 -19.59 17.13
C ARG A 213 12.59 -20.17 18.09
N ALA A 214 11.36 -20.37 17.62
CA ALA A 214 10.27 -20.93 18.40
C ALA A 214 10.31 -22.47 18.45
N THR A 215 11.18 -23.10 17.66
CA THR A 215 11.39 -24.55 17.68
C THR A 215 12.20 -24.91 18.92
N PRO A 216 11.68 -25.75 19.83
CA PRO A 216 12.47 -26.25 20.96
C PRO A 216 13.68 -27.01 20.41
N THR A 217 14.87 -26.69 20.89
CA THR A 217 16.04 -27.54 20.68
C THR A 217 15.73 -28.87 21.36
N THR A 218 15.36 -29.90 20.61
CA THR A 218 15.34 -31.26 21.13
C THR A 218 16.78 -31.59 21.49
N SER A 219 17.12 -31.43 22.76
CA SER A 219 18.29 -32.06 23.37
C SER A 219 18.08 -33.58 23.25
N ILE A 220 18.81 -34.19 22.33
CA ILE A 220 19.01 -35.64 22.24
C ILE A 220 20.07 -36.01 23.27
#